data_AF-A0A5N5WVA6-F1
#
_entry.id   AF-A0A5N5WVA6-F1
#
_cell.length_a   1.000
_cell.length_b   1.000
_cell.length_c   1.000
_cell.angle_alpha   90.00
_cell.angle_beta   90.00
_cell.angle_gamma   90.00
#
_symmetry.space_group_name_H-M   'P 1'
#
loop_
_entity.id
_entity.type
_entity.pdbx_description
1 polymer ?
#
loop_
_entity_poly.entity_id
_entity_poly.type
_entity_poly.pdbx_seq_one_letter_code
_entity_poly.pdbx_strand_id
1 'polypeptide(L)'
;MCQESIPVMRKQGRIVNLSSQSAQLKHYTRLLKPDLTIKELSLLMSEYNQAAQNQNVVSLGWRSMAYFPSKAAVSAMTHILARDNPHLLSNCCCPGWVSTDLGVQAGKAPKTPGESCSILFAALLCHMKYTLDDGLM
;
A
#
# COMPACT_ATOMS: atom_id res chain seq x y z
N MET A 1 -3.04 -11.60 -7.45
CA MET A 1 -3.88 -12.16 -6.37
C MET A 1 -5.16 -11.36 -6.16
N CYS A 2 -5.13 -10.06 -5.86
CA CYS A 2 -6.38 -9.29 -5.63
C CYS A 2 -7.31 -9.20 -6.86
N GLN A 3 -6.77 -9.11 -8.08
CA GLN A 3 -7.58 -9.03 -9.30
C GLN A 3 -8.42 -10.29 -9.54
N GLU A 4 -7.80 -11.46 -9.37
CA GLU A 4 -8.47 -12.76 -9.59
C GLU A 4 -9.58 -13.03 -8.58
N SER A 5 -9.48 -12.47 -7.36
CA SER A 5 -10.52 -12.62 -6.34
C SER A 5 -11.72 -11.71 -6.57
N ILE A 6 -11.58 -10.58 -7.28
CA ILE A 6 -12.67 -9.60 -7.44
C ILE A 6 -13.95 -10.21 -8.03
N PRO A 7 -13.92 -11.02 -9.11
CA PRO A 7 -15.14 -11.57 -9.71
C PRO A 7 -15.97 -12.45 -8.78
N VAL A 8 -15.35 -13.06 -7.76
CA VAL A 8 -16.03 -13.95 -6.81
C VAL A 8 -16.43 -13.24 -5.50
N MET A 9 -16.04 -11.98 -5.32
CA MET A 9 -16.42 -11.21 -4.15
C MET A 9 -17.91 -10.86 -4.18
N ARG A 10 -18.54 -10.91 -3.00
CA ARG A 10 -19.92 -10.44 -2.84
C ARG A 10 -19.99 -8.93 -3.07
N LYS A 11 -21.16 -8.44 -3.50
CA LYS A 11 -21.45 -6.99 -3.51
C LYS A 11 -21.21 -6.41 -2.11
N GLN A 12 -20.63 -5.20 -2.04
CA GLN A 12 -20.21 -4.54 -0.80
C GLN A 12 -19.12 -5.32 -0.03
N GLY A 13 -18.40 -6.21 -0.72
CA GLY A 13 -17.20 -6.85 -0.20
C GLY A 13 -16.12 -5.82 0.12
N ARG A 14 -15.21 -6.19 1.02
CA ARG A 14 -14.20 -5.29 1.57
C ARG A 14 -12.80 -5.84 1.29
N ILE A 15 -11.91 -4.99 0.80
CA ILE A 15 -10.49 -5.25 0.58
C ILE A 15 -9.72 -4.32 1.51
N VAL A 16 -8.87 -4.88 2.37
CA VAL A 16 -7.96 -4.10 3.22
C VAL A 16 -6.54 -4.52 2.90
N ASN A 17 -5.78 -3.62 2.30
CA ASN A 17 -4.37 -3.84 2.00
C ASN A 17 -3.48 -3.25 3.10
N LEU A 18 -2.50 -4.03 3.57
CA LEU A 18 -1.53 -3.58 4.57
C LEU A 18 -0.35 -2.85 3.92
N SER A 19 -0.40 -1.53 4.00
CA SER A 19 0.66 -0.62 3.55
C SER A 19 1.51 -0.16 4.75
N SER A 20 2.21 0.98 4.62
CA SER A 20 3.08 1.56 5.64
C SER A 20 3.10 3.08 5.54
N GLN A 21 3.07 3.78 6.68
CA GLN A 21 3.22 5.23 6.75
C GLN A 21 4.56 5.69 6.15
N SER A 22 5.59 4.85 6.17
CA SER A 22 6.90 5.16 5.56
C SER A 22 6.85 5.24 4.02
N ALA A 23 5.72 4.89 3.41
CA ALA A 23 5.54 4.78 1.95
C ALA A 23 4.39 5.68 1.43
N GLN A 24 4.23 6.86 2.03
CA GLN A 24 3.30 7.90 1.57
C GLN A 24 3.49 8.19 0.08
N LEU A 25 2.39 8.23 -0.68
CA LEU A 25 2.42 8.35 -2.13
C LEU A 25 2.89 9.73 -2.58
N LYS A 26 2.82 10.75 -1.72
CA LYS A 26 3.36 12.11 -1.99
C LYS A 26 4.84 12.10 -2.40
N HIS A 27 5.59 11.06 -2.04
CA HIS A 27 6.99 10.89 -2.44
C HIS A 27 7.16 10.17 -3.78
N TYR A 28 6.08 9.73 -4.42
CA TYR A 28 6.05 8.92 -5.62
C TYR A 28 5.03 9.48 -6.63
N THR A 29 5.35 10.62 -7.23
CA THR A 29 4.45 11.33 -8.17
C THR A 29 3.92 10.44 -9.30
N ARG A 30 4.75 9.52 -9.81
CA ARG A 30 4.37 8.53 -10.83
C ARG A 30 3.29 7.54 -10.36
N LEU A 31 3.24 7.26 -9.06
CA LEU A 31 2.23 6.39 -8.44
C LEU A 31 0.95 7.16 -8.05
N LEU A 32 0.97 8.49 -8.09
CA LEU A 32 -0.18 9.36 -7.79
C LEU A 32 -1.03 9.71 -9.02
N LYS A 33 -0.65 9.24 -10.20
CA LYS A 33 -1.38 9.50 -11.45
C LYS A 33 -2.86 9.07 -11.30
N PRO A 34 -3.85 9.98 -11.45
CA PRO A 34 -5.27 9.67 -11.19
C PRO A 34 -5.86 8.54 -12.05
N ASP A 35 -5.38 8.45 -13.28
CA ASP A 35 -5.74 7.45 -14.29
C ASP A 35 -4.75 6.27 -14.33
N LEU A 36 -3.89 6.11 -13.32
CA LEU A 36 -2.94 4.98 -13.25
C LEU A 36 -3.69 3.65 -13.39
N THR A 37 -3.17 2.79 -14.26
CA THR A 37 -3.71 1.44 -14.48
C THR A 37 -2.87 0.40 -13.75
N ILE A 38 -3.44 -0.78 -13.49
CA ILE A 38 -2.66 -1.90 -12.93
C ILE A 38 -1.48 -2.28 -13.83
N LYS A 39 -1.64 -2.18 -15.15
CA LYS A 39 -0.58 -2.45 -16.11
C LYS A 39 0.57 -1.45 -15.96
N GLU A 40 0.28 -0.16 -15.93
CA GLU A 40 1.30 0.88 -15.71
C GLU A 40 1.97 0.71 -14.34
N LEU A 41 1.21 0.46 -13.27
CA LEU A 41 1.77 0.18 -11.94
C LEU A 41 2.73 -1.01 -11.96
N SER A 42 2.39 -2.08 -12.68
CA SER A 42 3.23 -3.26 -12.83
C SER A 42 4.53 -2.94 -13.59
N LEU A 43 4.44 -2.10 -14.62
CA LEU A 43 5.62 -1.62 -15.36
C LEU A 43 6.54 -0.77 -14.46
N LEU A 44 5.97 0.11 -13.62
CA LEU A 44 6.74 0.90 -12.66
C LEU A 44 7.49 0.02 -11.64
N MET A 45 6.86 -1.05 -11.16
CA MET A 45 7.52 -2.00 -10.25
C MET A 45 8.58 -2.84 -10.96
N SER A 46 8.37 -3.22 -12.22
CA SER A 46 9.39 -3.88 -13.04
C SER A 46 10.60 -2.97 -13.28
N GLU A 47 10.36 -1.69 -13.56
CA GLU A 47 11.42 -0.69 -13.69
C GLU A 47 12.24 -0.57 -12.40
N TYR A 48 11.57 -0.49 -11.23
CA TYR A 48 12.27 -0.49 -9.94
C TYR A 48 13.16 -1.73 -9.77
N ASN A 49 12.65 -2.92 -10.10
CA ASN A 49 13.41 -4.16 -9.97
C ASN A 49 14.65 -4.18 -10.88
N GLN A 50 14.51 -3.72 -12.13
CA GLN A 50 15.64 -3.56 -13.05
C GLN A 50 16.63 -2.52 -12.52
N ALA A 51 16.14 -1.42 -11.96
CA ALA A 51 16.99 -0.39 -11.38
C ALA A 51 17.80 -0.91 -10.17
N ALA A 52 17.18 -1.77 -9.35
CA ALA A 52 17.84 -2.43 -8.23
C ALA A 52 18.94 -3.38 -8.70
N GLN A 53 18.69 -4.17 -9.75
CA GLN A 53 19.68 -5.06 -10.36
C GLN A 53 20.85 -4.26 -10.96
N ASN A 54 20.56 -3.12 -11.59
CA ASN A 54 21.55 -2.23 -12.19
C ASN A 54 22.20 -1.26 -11.19
N GLN A 55 21.84 -1.35 -9.90
CA GLN A 55 22.35 -0.49 -8.83
C GLN A 55 22.17 1.02 -9.07
N ASN A 56 21.12 1.41 -9.80
CA ASN A 56 20.87 2.80 -10.22
C ASN A 56 19.48 3.32 -9.77
N VAL A 57 18.93 2.73 -8.71
CA VAL A 57 17.62 3.08 -8.09
C VAL A 57 17.51 4.58 -7.81
N VAL A 58 18.48 5.15 -7.08
CA VAL A 58 18.43 6.55 -6.65
C VAL A 58 18.53 7.51 -7.83
N SER A 59 19.38 7.21 -8.83
CA SER A 59 19.49 8.03 -10.05
C SER A 59 18.21 8.05 -10.88
N LEU A 60 17.38 7.00 -10.79
CA LEU A 60 16.06 6.95 -11.44
C LEU A 60 14.95 7.54 -10.56
N GLY A 61 15.30 8.21 -9.45
CA GLY A 61 14.37 8.92 -8.57
C GLY A 61 13.62 8.02 -7.59
N TRP A 62 14.00 6.76 -7.46
CA TRP A 62 13.40 5.83 -6.51
C TRP A 62 14.11 5.88 -5.16
N ARG A 63 13.38 5.55 -4.08
CA ARG A 63 13.99 5.35 -2.75
C ARG A 63 14.76 4.03 -2.74
N SER A 64 15.95 4.03 -2.13
CA SER A 64 16.90 2.91 -2.17
C SER A 64 16.40 1.63 -1.48
N MET A 65 15.61 1.74 -0.41
CA MET A 65 15.08 0.57 0.29
C MET A 65 13.80 0.07 -0.36
N ALA A 66 13.83 -1.13 -0.94
CA ALA A 66 12.72 -1.76 -1.67
C ALA A 66 11.40 -1.85 -0.88
N TYR A 67 11.49 -1.83 0.45
CA TYR A 67 10.32 -1.76 1.32
C TYR A 67 9.43 -0.54 1.04
N PHE A 68 10.01 0.64 0.79
CA PHE A 68 9.22 1.85 0.56
C PHE A 68 8.44 1.84 -0.77
N PRO A 69 9.07 1.63 -1.94
CA PRO A 69 8.34 1.62 -3.20
C PRO A 69 7.36 0.43 -3.28
N SER A 70 7.67 -0.72 -2.67
CA SER A 70 6.71 -1.84 -2.62
C SER A 70 5.46 -1.50 -1.81
N LYS A 71 5.59 -0.86 -0.64
CA LYS A 71 4.44 -0.40 0.15
C LYS A 71 3.68 0.76 -0.52
N ALA A 72 4.39 1.65 -1.22
CA ALA A 72 3.77 2.70 -2.01
C ALA A 72 2.94 2.11 -3.16
N ALA A 73 3.45 1.08 -3.84
CA ALA A 73 2.71 0.37 -4.88
C ALA A 73 1.45 -0.31 -4.35
N VAL A 74 1.47 -0.84 -3.11
CA VAL A 74 0.27 -1.38 -2.46
C VAL A 74 -0.79 -0.28 -2.24
N SER A 75 -0.37 0.91 -1.80
CA SER A 75 -1.29 2.06 -1.67
C SER A 75 -1.86 2.49 -3.02
N ALA A 76 -1.01 2.63 -4.05
CA ALA A 76 -1.46 2.98 -5.40
C ALA A 76 -2.42 1.94 -5.98
N MET A 77 -2.11 0.64 -5.81
CA MET A 77 -2.99 -0.46 -6.21
C MET A 77 -4.35 -0.35 -5.53
N THR A 78 -4.38 0.00 -4.25
CA THR A 78 -5.64 0.18 -3.50
C THR A 78 -6.50 1.28 -4.11
N HIS A 79 -5.91 2.39 -4.55
CA HIS A 79 -6.63 3.48 -5.21
C HIS A 79 -7.22 3.02 -6.55
N ILE A 80 -6.45 2.26 -7.33
CA ILE A 80 -6.90 1.68 -8.60
C ILE A 80 -8.08 0.74 -8.36
N LEU A 81 -7.97 -0.16 -7.38
CA LEU A 81 -9.04 -1.10 -7.03
C LEU A 81 -10.33 -0.38 -6.60
N ALA A 82 -10.21 0.67 -5.78
CA ALA A 82 -11.34 1.48 -5.32
C ALA A 82 -12.01 2.26 -6.47
N ARG A 83 -11.24 2.74 -7.45
CA ARG A 83 -11.75 3.42 -8.64
C ARG A 83 -12.46 2.46 -9.58
N ASP A 84 -11.81 1.33 -9.88
CA ASP A 84 -12.26 0.41 -10.92
C ASP A 84 -13.39 -0.52 -10.43
N ASN A 85 -13.56 -0.67 -9.11
CA ASN A 85 -14.55 -1.56 -8.49
C ASN A 85 -15.40 -0.82 -7.45
N PRO A 86 -16.25 0.15 -7.85
CA PRO A 86 -17.01 0.99 -6.91
C PRO A 86 -18.07 0.20 -6.10
N HIS A 87 -18.33 -1.05 -6.46
CA HIS A 87 -19.21 -1.97 -5.72
C HIS A 87 -18.52 -2.65 -4.53
N LEU A 88 -17.19 -2.46 -4.39
CA LEU A 88 -16.38 -2.93 -3.28
C LEU A 88 -15.85 -1.73 -2.47
N LEU A 89 -15.59 -1.95 -1.20
CA LEU A 89 -14.83 -1.02 -0.38
C LEU A 89 -13.37 -1.47 -0.35
N SER A 90 -12.47 -0.69 -0.95
CA SER A 90 -11.03 -0.98 -0.99
C SER A 90 -10.26 0.11 -0.25
N ASN A 91 -9.64 -0.25 0.86
CA ASN A 91 -8.85 0.64 1.72
C ASN A 91 -7.44 0.08 1.93
N CYS A 92 -6.51 0.95 2.31
CA CYS A 92 -5.20 0.55 2.80
C CYS A 92 -4.93 1.21 4.15
N CYS A 93 -4.08 0.58 4.96
CA CYS A 93 -3.72 1.13 6.26
C CYS A 93 -2.28 0.79 6.64
N CYS A 94 -1.76 1.51 7.63
CA CYS A 94 -0.49 1.23 8.27
C CYS A 94 -0.80 0.71 9.68
N PRO A 95 -0.41 -0.53 10.04
CA PRO A 95 -0.64 -1.05 11.39
C PRO A 95 0.21 -0.33 12.47
N GLY A 96 1.10 0.57 12.05
CA GLY A 96 2.15 1.17 12.88
C GLY A 96 3.38 0.27 12.98
N TRP A 97 4.29 0.64 13.89
CA TRP A 97 5.47 -0.18 14.16
C TRP A 97 5.14 -1.22 15.23
N VAL A 98 4.99 -2.47 14.79
CA VAL A 98 4.47 -3.58 15.59
C VAL A 98 5.58 -4.58 15.92
N SER A 99 5.61 -5.05 17.16
CA SER A 99 6.53 -6.06 17.70
C SER A 99 6.21 -7.43 17.08
N THR A 100 6.75 -7.62 15.90
CA THR A 100 6.71 -8.81 15.05
C THR A 100 8.12 -9.06 14.56
N ASP A 101 8.41 -10.24 14.01
CA ASP A 101 9.73 -10.56 13.44
C ASP A 101 10.24 -9.48 12.47
N LEU A 102 9.36 -8.91 11.64
CA LEU A 102 9.70 -7.81 10.74
C LEU A 102 9.94 -6.49 11.48
N GLY A 103 9.08 -6.16 12.46
CA GLY A 103 9.18 -4.90 13.18
C GLY A 103 10.41 -4.82 14.09
N VAL A 104 10.80 -5.93 14.73
CA VAL A 104 11.96 -5.93 15.64
C VAL A 104 13.29 -5.73 14.92
N GLN A 105 13.35 -5.99 13.60
CA GLN A 105 14.53 -5.72 12.78
C GLN A 105 14.91 -4.23 12.74
N ALA A 106 13.93 -3.34 12.93
CA ALA A 106 14.14 -1.90 12.98
C ALA A 106 14.40 -1.37 14.41
N GLY A 107 14.42 -2.24 15.43
CA GLY A 107 14.54 -1.89 16.85
C GLY A 107 13.31 -2.28 17.69
N LYS A 108 13.22 -1.76 18.92
CA LYS A 108 12.12 -2.08 19.84
C LYS A 108 10.81 -1.41 19.39
N ALA A 109 9.95 -2.18 18.75
CA ALA A 109 8.64 -1.72 18.32
C ALA A 109 7.74 -1.35 19.52
N PRO A 110 7.00 -0.23 19.47
CA PRO A 110 6.18 0.25 20.58
C PRO A 110 4.83 -0.46 20.71
N LYS A 111 4.31 -1.07 19.63
CA LYS A 111 2.99 -1.72 19.62
C LYS A 111 3.11 -3.23 19.61
N THR A 112 2.20 -3.92 20.27
CA THR A 112 1.96 -5.36 20.12
C THR A 112 1.07 -5.65 18.91
N PRO A 113 1.05 -6.91 18.40
CA PRO A 113 0.11 -7.31 17.35
C PRO A 113 -1.35 -7.02 17.70
N GLY A 114 -1.76 -7.23 18.95
CA GLY A 114 -3.12 -6.96 19.42
C GLY A 114 -3.51 -5.48 19.30
N GLU A 115 -2.62 -4.57 19.70
CA GLU A 115 -2.87 -3.11 19.62
C GLU A 115 -3.01 -2.63 18.16
N SER A 116 -2.26 -3.23 17.24
CA SER A 116 -2.33 -2.89 15.81
C SER A 116 -3.64 -3.31 15.13
N CYS A 117 -4.37 -4.25 15.71
CA CYS A 117 -5.60 -4.80 15.13
C CYS A 117 -6.72 -3.75 15.01
N SER A 118 -6.77 -2.80 15.96
CA SER A 118 -7.72 -1.68 15.96
C SER A 118 -7.70 -0.88 14.65
N ILE A 119 -6.51 -0.67 14.07
CA ILE A 119 -6.34 0.06 12.81
C ILE A 119 -6.89 -0.74 11.63
N LEU A 120 -6.67 -2.06 11.61
CA LEU A 120 -7.23 -2.94 10.60
C LEU A 120 -8.76 -2.95 10.65
N PHE A 121 -9.34 -2.99 11.86
CA PHE A 121 -10.79 -2.90 12.03
C PHE A 121 -11.35 -1.57 11.53
N ALA A 122 -10.67 -0.45 11.81
CA ALA A 122 -11.08 0.86 11.29
C ALA A 122 -11.06 0.90 9.75
N ALA A 123 -9.97 0.41 9.13
CA ALA A 123 -9.84 0.32 7.67
C ALA A 123 -10.86 -0.62 7.04
N LEU A 124 -11.28 -1.66 7.76
CA LEU A 124 -12.34 -2.56 7.33
C LEU A 124 -13.69 -1.84 7.35
N LEU A 125 -14.05 -1.17 8.44
CA LEU A 125 -15.41 -0.67 8.66
C LEU A 125 -15.72 0.63 7.93
N CYS A 126 -14.73 1.49 7.75
CA CYS A 126 -15.02 2.86 7.38
C CYS A 126 -15.27 3.04 5.88
N HIS A 127 -16.36 3.74 5.56
CA HIS A 127 -16.76 4.08 4.19
C HIS A 127 -15.98 5.27 3.61
N MET A 128 -15.17 5.96 4.41
CA MET A 128 -14.21 6.94 3.87
C MET A 128 -13.09 6.17 3.17
N LYS A 129 -12.67 6.64 1.99
CA LYS A 129 -11.53 6.09 1.25
C LYS A 129 -10.28 6.49 2.03
N TYR A 130 -9.77 5.64 2.92
CA TYR A 130 -8.56 5.96 3.69
C TYR A 130 -7.34 5.75 2.81
N THR A 131 -6.69 6.85 2.49
CA THR A 131 -5.34 6.82 1.96
C THR A 131 -4.41 7.31 3.05
N LEU A 132 -3.20 6.74 3.14
CA LEU A 132 -2.20 7.13 4.14
C LEU A 132 -1.72 8.59 4.00
N ASP A 133 -2.19 9.29 2.97
CA ASP A 133 -1.87 10.67 2.64
C ASP A 133 -2.89 11.67 3.22
N ASP A 134 -4.06 11.22 3.72
CA ASP A 134 -5.13 12.08 4.26
C ASP A 134 -4.88 12.55 5.71
N GLY A 135 -3.67 12.33 6.25
CA GLY A 135 -3.25 12.89 7.55
C GLY A 135 -3.99 12.35 8.79
N LEU A 136 -4.80 11.29 8.65
CA LEU A 136 -5.60 10.72 9.75
C LEU A 136 -4.97 9.48 10.43
N MET A 137 -3.65 9.30 10.33
CA MET A 137 -2.86 8.39 11.20
C MET A 137 -1.46 8.93 11.49
#